data_AF-A0A945W201-F1
#
_entry.id   AF-A0A945W201-F1
#
_cell.length_a   1.000
_cell.length_b   1.000
_cell.length_c   1.000
_cell.angle_alpha   90.00
_cell.angle_beta   90.00
_cell.angle_gamma   90.00
#
_symmetry.space_group_name_H-M   'P 1'
#
loop_
_entity.id
_entity.type
_entity.pdbx_description
1 polymer ?
#
loop_
_entity_poly.entity_id
_entity_poly.type
_entity_poly.pdbx_seq_one_letter_code
_entity_poly.pdbx_strand_id
1 'polypeptide(L)'
;MITLTRQSLDSLTTMCCFSLLICAFICSNVYSAPTDKATYQEIKKDGRIYVFTSLIRMEDFEKSGELGKGIIKIGYGENGETVVFDSEEAVYDYDSKQVKQILDRMRIRAYKEFEKDGRIYVFTSPRRKASFDKSGEMGKDFIAKIGCGPNGKTVLFDSQDAVDEYDSRHEVKTGVATETNNFYQQIKIDGRMYAFTSLERMKRFGQSGELGKGVIKVGYGPNSETVIFDFDEAVKEYKIRNIR
;
A
#
# COMPACT_ATOMS: atom_id res chain seq x y z
N MET A 1 -78.89 42.22 -18.49
CA MET A 1 -79.20 40.91 -17.89
C MET A 1 -78.44 39.87 -18.70
N ILE A 2 -77.37 39.31 -18.11
CA ILE A 2 -76.65 38.04 -18.42
C ILE A 2 -76.14 37.90 -19.88
N THR A 3 -74.89 38.27 -20.18
CA THR A 3 -73.65 37.44 -20.18
C THR A 3 -73.68 36.27 -21.19
N LEU A 4 -72.95 36.45 -22.30
CA LEU A 4 -72.65 35.43 -23.31
C LEU A 4 -71.27 34.80 -23.02
N THR A 5 -71.22 33.48 -22.86
CA THR A 5 -69.97 32.69 -22.86
C THR A 5 -69.96 31.75 -24.07
N ARG A 6 -68.97 31.93 -24.96
CA ARG A 6 -68.68 31.12 -26.15
C ARG A 6 -68.43 29.65 -25.76
N GLN A 7 -69.25 28.71 -26.23
CA GLN A 7 -69.14 27.95 -27.49
C GLN A 7 -68.00 26.91 -27.51
N SER A 8 -68.40 25.68 -27.20
CA SER A 8 -67.75 24.40 -27.51
C SER A 8 -67.97 24.02 -28.97
N LEU A 9 -66.98 23.39 -29.62
CA LEU A 9 -67.20 22.44 -30.72
C LEU A 9 -65.97 21.51 -30.86
N ASP A 10 -66.20 20.25 -30.48
CA ASP A 10 -65.95 19.02 -31.22
C ASP A 10 -64.63 18.79 -31.99
N SER A 11 -63.90 17.73 -31.61
CA SER A 11 -63.61 16.62 -32.53
C SER A 11 -63.00 15.43 -31.77
N LEU A 12 -63.72 14.31 -31.75
CA LEU A 12 -63.21 12.99 -31.38
C LEU A 12 -62.36 12.42 -32.52
N THR A 13 -61.20 11.83 -32.22
CA THR A 13 -60.73 10.59 -32.86
C THR A 13 -59.58 9.95 -32.06
N THR A 14 -59.95 8.93 -31.27
CA THR A 14 -59.35 7.59 -31.24
C THR A 14 -57.83 7.41 -31.15
N MET A 15 -57.42 6.88 -29.98
CA MET A 15 -56.32 5.92 -29.71
C MET A 15 -54.92 6.22 -30.27
N CYS A 16 -53.96 6.37 -29.36
CA CYS A 16 -53.04 5.27 -29.09
C CYS A 16 -52.28 5.50 -27.78
N CYS A 17 -52.22 4.43 -26.99
CA CYS A 17 -51.37 4.25 -25.84
C CYS A 17 -49.95 4.75 -26.11
N PHE A 18 -49.35 5.51 -25.19
CA PHE A 18 -48.02 5.19 -24.67
C PHE A 18 -47.85 5.93 -23.35
N SER A 19 -47.82 5.14 -22.29
CA SER A 19 -47.61 5.55 -20.92
C SER A 19 -46.37 6.42 -20.76
N LEU A 20 -46.51 7.54 -20.06
CA LEU A 20 -45.41 8.30 -19.47
C LEU A 20 -44.56 7.36 -18.59
N LEU A 21 -43.41 6.94 -19.09
CA LEU A 21 -42.29 6.47 -18.27
C LEU A 21 -41.30 7.62 -18.20
N ILE A 22 -41.46 8.50 -17.22
CA ILE A 22 -40.44 9.51 -16.90
C ILE A 22 -39.25 8.74 -16.31
N CYS A 23 -38.25 8.47 -17.15
CA CYS A 23 -36.94 8.00 -16.72
C CYS A 23 -36.32 9.03 -15.77
N ALA A 24 -36.36 8.74 -14.47
CA ALA A 24 -35.48 9.38 -13.50
C ALA A 24 -34.04 8.95 -13.82
N PHE A 25 -33.31 9.76 -14.59
CA PHE A 25 -31.87 9.66 -14.69
C PHE A 25 -31.28 10.05 -13.32
N ILE A 26 -31.08 9.05 -12.47
CA ILE A 26 -30.23 9.18 -11.28
C ILE A 26 -28.81 9.34 -11.82
N CYS A 27 -28.34 10.58 -11.92
CA CYS A 27 -26.91 10.86 -12.03
C CYS A 27 -26.26 10.44 -10.71
N SER A 28 -25.90 9.16 -10.60
CA SER A 28 -25.00 8.66 -9.58
C SER A 28 -23.65 9.31 -9.82
N ASN A 29 -23.40 10.45 -9.18
CA ASN A 29 -22.03 10.92 -8.97
C ASN A 29 -21.36 9.86 -8.11
N VAL A 30 -20.63 8.94 -8.74
CA VAL A 30 -19.63 8.13 -8.06
C VAL A 30 -18.51 9.10 -7.71
N TYR A 31 -18.65 9.79 -6.59
CA TYR A 31 -17.57 10.54 -5.99
C TYR A 31 -16.57 9.48 -5.50
N SER A 32 -15.58 9.17 -6.34
CA SER A 32 -14.43 8.42 -5.89
C SER A 32 -13.73 9.32 -4.89
N ALA A 33 -13.96 9.07 -3.59
CA ALA A 33 -13.21 9.74 -2.55
C ALA A 33 -11.72 9.56 -2.87
N PRO A 34 -10.91 10.64 -2.88
CA PRO A 34 -9.48 10.49 -3.01
C PRO A 34 -9.01 9.55 -1.90
N THR A 35 -8.12 8.61 -2.24
CA THR A 35 -7.51 7.70 -1.26
C THR A 35 -6.61 8.53 -0.35
N ASP A 36 -7.22 9.14 0.66
CA ASP A 36 -6.64 10.10 1.57
C ASP A 36 -5.94 9.39 2.74
N LYS A 37 -4.90 8.62 2.43
CA LYS A 37 -4.06 8.02 3.45
C LYS A 37 -2.66 8.59 3.37
N ALA A 38 -2.34 9.49 4.31
CA ALA A 38 -0.97 9.86 4.59
C ALA A 38 -0.22 8.66 5.18
N THR A 39 1.07 8.57 4.87
CA THR A 39 2.01 7.87 5.74
C THR A 39 2.02 8.58 7.10
N TYR A 40 1.88 7.84 8.20
CA TYR A 40 1.98 8.31 9.59
C TYR A 40 2.82 9.59 9.76
N GLN A 41 2.20 10.66 10.29
CA GLN A 41 2.88 11.92 10.60
C GLN A 41 2.62 12.38 12.03
N GLU A 42 3.60 13.06 12.60
CA GLU A 42 3.50 13.73 13.90
C GLU A 42 3.86 15.21 13.78
N ILE A 43 3.01 16.09 14.29
CA ILE A 43 3.26 17.53 14.40
C ILE A 43 3.27 17.91 15.88
N LYS A 44 4.36 18.55 16.33
CA LYS A 44 4.46 19.10 17.68
C LYS A 44 4.07 20.57 17.68
N LYS A 45 3.05 20.93 18.47
CA LYS A 45 2.55 22.30 18.56
C LYS A 45 1.95 22.55 19.94
N ASP A 46 2.26 23.69 20.56
CA ASP A 46 1.71 24.14 21.84
C ASP A 46 1.82 23.11 22.99
N GLY A 47 2.95 22.40 23.06
CA GLY A 47 3.19 21.35 24.06
C GLY A 47 2.38 20.07 23.85
N ARG A 48 1.76 19.91 22.69
CA ARG A 48 0.98 18.74 22.28
C ARG A 48 1.62 18.06 21.07
N ILE A 49 1.28 16.78 20.90
CA ILE A 49 1.64 15.99 19.74
C ILE A 49 0.35 15.71 18.96
N TYR A 50 0.31 16.07 17.69
CA TYR A 50 -0.79 15.79 16.78
C TYR A 50 -0.39 14.67 15.83
N VAL A 51 -1.15 13.59 15.76
CA VAL A 51 -0.83 12.38 15.01
C VAL A 51 -1.83 12.15 13.88
N PHE A 52 -1.32 11.99 12.66
CA PHE A 52 -2.11 11.93 11.44
C PHE A 52 -1.86 10.66 10.63
N THR A 53 -2.94 10.15 10.06
CA THR A 53 -2.96 9.12 9.00
C THR A 53 -3.77 9.56 7.78
N SER A 54 -4.51 10.68 7.86
CA SER A 54 -5.16 11.35 6.74
C SER A 54 -4.34 12.60 6.34
N LEU A 55 -4.04 12.71 5.04
CA LEU A 55 -3.26 13.83 4.51
C LEU A 55 -4.11 15.10 4.51
N ILE A 56 -5.37 14.99 4.09
CA ILE A 56 -6.32 16.12 4.05
C ILE A 56 -6.47 16.72 5.45
N ARG A 57 -6.66 15.89 6.48
CA ARG A 57 -6.82 16.38 7.86
C ARG A 57 -5.56 17.03 8.41
N MET A 58 -4.38 16.55 8.00
CA MET A 58 -3.11 17.17 8.33
C MET A 58 -2.98 18.54 7.67
N GLU A 59 -3.26 18.65 6.37
CA GLU A 59 -3.20 19.92 5.65
C GLU A 59 -4.20 20.95 6.21
N ASP A 60 -5.40 20.50 6.58
CA ASP A 60 -6.41 21.36 7.22
C ASP A 60 -5.94 21.84 8.60
N PHE A 61 -5.29 20.97 9.36
CA PHE A 61 -4.68 21.34 10.65
C PHE A 61 -3.53 22.32 10.48
N GLU A 62 -2.66 22.16 9.47
CA GLU A 62 -1.55 23.09 9.24
C GLU A 62 -2.06 24.50 8.89
N LYS A 63 -3.16 24.60 8.14
CA LYS A 63 -3.78 25.89 7.78
C LYS A 63 -4.51 26.54 8.94
N SER A 64 -5.28 25.76 9.70
CA SER A 64 -6.19 26.29 10.73
C SER A 64 -5.58 26.32 12.13
N GLY A 65 -4.63 25.43 12.40
CA GLY A 65 -4.13 25.11 13.74
C GLY A 65 -5.06 24.23 14.57
N GLU A 66 -6.18 23.79 14.03
CA GLU A 66 -7.25 23.10 14.75
C GLU A 66 -7.59 21.77 14.06
N LEU A 67 -7.58 20.66 14.82
CA LEU A 67 -7.89 19.33 14.27
C LEU A 67 -9.40 19.09 14.15
N GLY A 68 -10.19 19.83 14.94
CA GLY A 68 -11.61 19.55 15.13
C GLY A 68 -11.84 18.24 15.89
N LYS A 69 -12.72 17.37 15.38
CA LYS A 69 -13.02 16.07 16.00
C LYS A 69 -11.81 15.16 15.93
N GLY A 70 -11.27 14.77 17.08
CA GLY A 70 -10.16 13.83 17.20
C GLY A 70 -10.22 13.06 18.52
N ILE A 71 -9.29 12.13 18.72
CA ILE A 71 -9.13 11.40 19.97
C ILE A 71 -8.05 12.11 20.78
N ILE A 72 -8.31 12.43 22.05
CA ILE A 72 -7.36 13.16 22.91
C ILE A 72 -6.95 12.24 24.05
N LYS A 73 -5.64 12.01 24.22
CA LYS A 73 -5.07 11.28 25.36
C LYS A 73 -4.10 12.19 26.11
N ILE A 74 -4.47 12.56 27.34
CA ILE A 74 -3.66 13.43 28.22
C ILE A 74 -2.54 12.59 28.86
N GLY A 75 -1.32 13.13 28.89
CA GLY A 75 -0.18 12.45 29.52
C GLY A 75 0.34 11.24 28.75
N TYR A 76 -0.06 11.11 27.48
CA TYR A 76 0.17 9.90 26.69
C TYR A 76 1.48 9.95 25.90
N GLY A 77 2.05 11.14 25.71
CA GLY A 77 3.34 11.33 25.07
C GLY A 77 4.48 10.77 25.92
N GLU A 78 5.62 10.47 25.28
CA GLU A 78 6.82 9.95 25.96
C GLU A 78 7.29 10.83 27.13
N ASN A 79 7.03 12.15 27.09
CA ASN A 79 7.36 13.09 28.16
C ASN A 79 6.12 13.59 28.92
N GLY A 80 4.99 12.88 28.83
CA GLY A 80 3.73 13.28 29.43
C GLY A 80 2.97 14.35 28.65
N GLU A 81 3.28 14.56 27.37
CA GLU A 81 2.53 15.47 26.51
C GLU A 81 1.10 14.97 26.28
N THR A 82 0.19 15.89 25.95
CA THR A 82 -1.12 15.51 25.42
C THR A 82 -0.95 15.11 23.96
N VAL A 83 -1.46 13.94 23.58
CA VAL A 83 -1.46 13.45 22.21
C VAL A 83 -2.87 13.52 21.64
N VAL A 84 -2.99 14.12 20.45
CA VAL A 84 -4.24 14.34 19.74
C VAL A 84 -4.18 13.57 18.42
N PHE A 85 -5.11 12.65 18.20
CA PHE A 85 -5.12 11.75 17.05
C PHE A 85 -6.25 12.12 16.09
N ASP A 86 -5.97 12.05 14.79
CA ASP A 86 -6.96 12.27 13.75
C ASP A 86 -7.99 11.15 13.61
N SER A 87 -7.65 9.95 14.09
CA SER A 87 -8.39 8.70 13.91
C SER A 87 -7.94 7.63 14.91
N GLU A 88 -8.70 6.53 15.02
CA GLU A 88 -8.25 5.34 15.76
C GLU A 88 -7.01 4.69 15.14
N GLU A 89 -6.85 4.78 13.80
CA GLU A 89 -5.68 4.24 13.11
C GLU A 89 -4.40 4.95 13.55
N ALA A 90 -4.43 6.28 13.68
CA ALA A 90 -3.32 7.04 14.24
C ALA A 90 -2.97 6.65 15.69
N VAL A 91 -3.96 6.27 16.51
CA VAL A 91 -3.70 5.74 17.86
C VAL A 91 -2.89 4.44 17.78
N TYR A 92 -3.33 3.50 16.93
CA TYR A 92 -2.65 2.22 16.77
C TYR A 92 -1.23 2.37 16.22
N ASP A 93 -1.03 3.25 15.24
CA ASP A 93 0.29 3.47 14.64
C ASP A 93 1.25 4.16 15.63
N TYR A 94 0.74 5.09 16.44
CA TYR A 94 1.51 5.69 17.53
C TYR A 94 1.92 4.66 18.58
N ASP A 95 0.98 3.85 19.07
CA ASP A 95 1.25 2.80 20.05
C ASP A 95 2.26 1.77 19.49
N SER A 96 2.13 1.41 18.21
CA SER A 96 3.08 0.50 17.54
C SER A 96 4.48 1.08 17.46
N LYS A 97 4.61 2.39 17.18
CA LYS A 97 5.90 3.09 17.16
C LYS A 97 6.54 3.09 18.56
N GLN A 98 5.77 3.42 19.59
CA GLN A 98 6.23 3.44 20.99
C GLN A 98 6.75 2.07 21.44
N VAL A 99 5.97 1.01 21.15
CA VAL A 99 6.41 -0.36 21.44
C VAL A 99 7.69 -0.69 20.69
N LYS A 100 7.82 -0.32 19.42
CA LYS A 100 9.05 -0.54 18.64
C LYS A 100 10.25 0.14 19.26
N GLN A 101 10.15 1.43 19.63
CA GLN A 101 11.24 2.17 20.28
C GLN A 101 11.67 1.53 21.60
N ILE A 102 10.72 1.02 22.39
CA ILE A 102 10.98 0.30 23.64
C ILE A 102 11.74 -1.01 23.37
N LEU A 103 11.28 -1.79 22.38
CA LEU A 103 11.93 -3.04 21.98
C LEU A 103 13.36 -2.81 21.49
N ASP A 104 13.56 -1.80 20.64
CA ASP A 104 14.87 -1.41 20.11
C ASP A 104 15.82 -0.99 21.24
N ARG A 105 15.34 -0.18 22.18
CA ARG A 105 16.12 0.24 23.37
C ARG A 105 16.55 -0.95 24.22
N MET A 106 15.67 -1.94 24.37
CA MET A 106 15.97 -3.17 25.12
C MET A 106 16.73 -4.21 24.29
N ARG A 107 17.04 -3.93 23.02
CA ARG A 107 17.66 -4.85 22.07
C ARG A 107 16.86 -6.16 21.92
N ILE A 108 15.53 -6.09 22.11
CA ILE A 108 14.62 -7.22 21.91
C ILE A 108 14.16 -7.18 20.46
N ARG A 109 14.58 -8.16 19.68
CA ARG A 109 14.13 -8.33 18.31
C ARG A 109 12.80 -9.08 18.32
N ALA A 110 11.69 -8.37 18.11
CA ALA A 110 10.42 -9.02 17.79
C ALA A 110 10.61 -9.73 16.44
N TYR A 111 10.69 -11.06 16.46
CA TYR A 111 10.89 -11.87 15.27
C TYR A 111 10.04 -13.13 15.36
N LYS A 112 9.19 -13.35 14.38
CA LYS A 112 8.39 -14.55 14.26
C LYS A 112 8.42 -15.07 12.83
N GLU A 113 8.94 -16.28 12.68
CA GLU A 113 8.93 -17.04 11.44
C GLU A 113 8.06 -18.28 11.60
N PHE A 114 7.26 -18.61 10.58
CA PHE A 114 6.52 -19.87 10.52
C PHE A 114 6.15 -20.23 9.08
N GLU A 115 5.93 -21.51 8.83
CA GLU A 115 5.45 -22.01 7.54
C GLU A 115 3.93 -22.19 7.56
N LYS A 116 3.26 -21.78 6.49
CA LYS A 116 1.84 -22.03 6.24
C LYS A 116 1.62 -22.10 4.72
N ASP A 117 0.84 -23.08 4.26
CA ASP A 117 0.47 -23.23 2.84
C ASP A 117 1.68 -23.24 1.88
N GLY A 118 2.78 -23.90 2.28
CA GLY A 118 4.02 -24.02 1.50
C GLY A 118 4.84 -22.73 1.41
N ARG A 119 4.49 -21.71 2.19
CA ARG A 119 5.14 -20.40 2.23
C ARG A 119 5.65 -20.10 3.62
N ILE A 120 6.71 -19.31 3.70
CA ILE A 120 7.28 -18.86 4.96
C ILE A 120 6.79 -17.44 5.22
N TYR A 121 6.30 -17.20 6.43
CA TYR A 121 5.81 -15.90 6.88
C TYR A 121 6.73 -15.38 7.97
N VAL A 122 7.19 -14.15 7.79
CA VAL A 122 8.15 -13.50 8.69
C VAL A 122 7.58 -12.17 9.16
N PHE A 123 7.52 -12.00 10.47
CA PHE A 123 7.01 -10.80 11.12
C PHE A 123 8.02 -10.22 12.09
N THR A 124 8.18 -8.89 12.03
CA THR A 124 8.83 -8.10 13.07
C THR A 124 7.90 -7.10 13.74
N SER A 125 6.68 -6.92 13.21
CA SER A 125 5.61 -6.14 13.85
C SER A 125 4.64 -7.06 14.61
N PRO A 126 4.59 -6.98 15.96
CA PRO A 126 3.59 -7.70 16.75
C PRO A 126 2.15 -7.38 16.32
N ARG A 127 1.88 -6.13 15.91
CA ARG A 127 0.58 -5.70 15.41
C ARG A 127 0.22 -6.42 14.12
N ARG A 128 1.11 -6.45 13.12
CA ARG A 128 0.82 -7.12 11.85
C ARG A 128 0.66 -8.63 12.05
N LYS A 129 1.43 -9.23 12.95
CA LYS A 129 1.26 -10.63 13.34
C LYS A 129 -0.11 -10.90 13.96
N ALA A 130 -0.55 -10.04 14.89
CA ALA A 130 -1.86 -10.16 15.53
C ALA A 130 -3.02 -9.97 14.53
N SER A 131 -2.87 -9.05 13.56
CA SER A 131 -3.83 -8.89 12.47
C SER A 131 -3.89 -10.15 11.59
N PHE A 132 -2.74 -10.69 11.21
CA PHE A 132 -2.64 -11.94 10.45
C PHE A 132 -3.28 -13.11 11.19
N ASP A 133 -3.10 -13.22 12.50
CA ASP A 133 -3.71 -14.31 13.29
C ASP A 133 -5.24 -14.27 13.29
N LYS A 134 -5.83 -13.08 13.13
CA LYS A 134 -7.28 -12.90 13.05
C LYS A 134 -7.82 -13.15 11.65
N SER A 135 -7.13 -12.67 10.62
CA SER A 135 -7.64 -12.67 9.24
C SER A 135 -7.08 -13.79 8.37
N GLY A 136 -5.90 -14.32 8.70
CA GLY A 136 -5.08 -15.15 7.81
C GLY A 136 -4.36 -14.38 6.69
N GLU A 137 -4.50 -13.05 6.67
CA GLU A 137 -4.03 -12.19 5.57
C GLU A 137 -2.86 -11.30 6.03
N MET A 138 -1.85 -11.13 5.18
CA MET A 138 -0.67 -10.29 5.47
C MET A 138 -0.96 -8.79 5.52
N GLY A 139 -2.13 -8.38 5.02
CA GLY A 139 -2.46 -6.99 4.75
C GLY A 139 -1.78 -6.46 3.49
N LYS A 140 -1.94 -5.16 3.23
CA LYS A 140 -1.29 -4.45 2.11
C LYS A 140 0.19 -4.20 2.44
N ASP A 141 1.04 -4.03 1.43
CA ASP A 141 2.45 -3.65 1.61
C ASP A 141 3.34 -4.68 2.31
N PHE A 142 3.04 -5.97 2.17
CA PHE A 142 4.00 -7.02 2.49
C PHE A 142 5.03 -7.16 1.37
N ILE A 143 6.23 -7.63 1.70
CA ILE A 143 7.27 -7.94 0.72
C ILE A 143 7.23 -9.44 0.45
N ALA A 144 7.20 -9.84 -0.82
CA ALA A 144 7.35 -11.23 -1.21
C ALA A 144 8.72 -11.45 -1.87
N LYS A 145 9.53 -12.35 -1.32
CA LYS A 145 10.72 -12.87 -2.01
C LYS A 145 10.46 -14.32 -2.42
N ILE A 146 10.33 -14.55 -3.72
CA ILE A 146 10.11 -15.89 -4.29
C ILE A 146 11.45 -16.61 -4.39
N GLY A 147 11.51 -17.88 -3.98
CA GLY A 147 12.74 -18.68 -4.06
C GLY A 147 13.79 -18.39 -2.98
N CYS A 148 13.49 -17.54 -2.00
CA CYS A 148 14.44 -17.14 -0.95
C CYS A 148 14.39 -18.03 0.29
N GLY A 149 13.35 -18.82 0.47
CA GLY A 149 13.22 -19.74 1.58
C GLY A 149 13.94 -21.07 1.32
N PRO A 150 14.21 -21.88 2.37
CA PRO A 150 14.67 -23.25 2.22
C PRO A 150 13.90 -24.02 1.15
N ASN A 151 14.62 -24.77 0.30
CA ASN A 151 14.07 -25.50 -0.85
C ASN A 151 13.36 -24.60 -1.89
N GLY A 152 13.74 -23.32 -1.99
CA GLY A 152 13.16 -22.40 -2.96
C GLY A 152 11.75 -21.92 -2.60
N LYS A 153 11.35 -22.02 -1.33
CA LYS A 153 10.05 -21.53 -0.87
C LYS A 153 9.93 -20.01 -1.01
N THR A 154 8.71 -19.54 -1.21
CA THR A 154 8.39 -18.11 -1.13
C THR A 154 8.38 -17.66 0.32
N VAL A 155 9.02 -16.53 0.61
CA VAL A 155 9.02 -15.90 1.93
C VAL A 155 8.24 -14.58 1.83
N LEU A 156 7.29 -14.39 2.74
CA LEU A 156 6.45 -13.20 2.86
C LEU A 156 6.86 -12.47 4.14
N PHE A 157 7.22 -11.20 3.99
CA PHE A 157 7.70 -10.35 5.08
C PHE A 157 6.71 -9.24 5.36
N ASP A 158 6.48 -8.95 6.62
CA ASP A 158 5.60 -7.86 7.03
C ASP A 158 6.23 -6.46 6.87
N SER A 159 7.55 -6.38 6.65
CA SER A 159 8.32 -5.15 6.58
C SER A 159 9.72 -5.37 6.00
N GLN A 160 10.44 -4.29 5.69
CA GLN A 160 11.86 -4.37 5.33
C GLN A 160 12.70 -4.85 6.52
N ASP A 161 12.38 -4.45 7.75
CA ASP A 161 13.09 -4.94 8.96
C ASP A 161 12.99 -6.48 9.07
N ALA A 162 11.85 -7.07 8.70
CA ALA A 162 11.70 -8.53 8.66
C ALA A 162 12.54 -9.20 7.58
N VAL A 163 12.74 -8.53 6.44
CA VAL A 163 13.69 -8.98 5.41
C VAL A 163 15.10 -9.00 5.98
N ASP A 164 15.54 -7.90 6.57
CA ASP A 164 16.91 -7.75 7.07
C ASP A 164 17.19 -8.76 8.21
N GLU A 165 16.23 -8.94 9.12
CA GLU A 165 16.31 -9.94 10.18
C GLU A 165 16.35 -11.37 9.63
N TYR A 166 15.52 -11.69 8.63
CA TYR A 166 15.55 -13.00 7.99
C TYR A 166 16.87 -13.26 7.28
N ASP A 167 17.33 -12.32 6.46
CA ASP A 167 18.58 -12.43 5.71
C ASP A 167 19.76 -12.60 6.69
N SER A 168 19.79 -11.86 7.82
CA SER A 168 20.83 -12.01 8.84
C SER A 168 20.85 -13.37 9.55
N ARG A 169 19.69 -14.03 9.66
CA ARG A 169 19.53 -15.34 10.32
C ARG A 169 19.76 -16.50 9.36
N HIS A 170 19.44 -16.28 8.09
CA HIS A 170 19.49 -17.27 7.02
C HIS A 170 20.56 -16.92 5.99
N GLU A 171 21.62 -16.22 6.41
CA GLU A 171 22.78 -15.89 5.58
C GLU A 171 23.40 -17.18 5.00
N VAL A 172 22.89 -17.61 3.85
CA VAL A 172 23.58 -18.53 2.97
C VAL A 172 24.55 -17.67 2.19
N LYS A 173 25.85 -17.76 2.52
CA LYS A 173 26.95 -17.32 1.64
C LYS A 173 26.81 -18.01 0.28
N THR A 174 25.97 -17.47 -0.60
CA THR A 174 25.74 -18.01 -1.94
C THR A 174 26.00 -16.92 -2.95
N GLY A 175 27.17 -17.03 -3.57
CA GLY A 175 27.51 -16.38 -4.83
C GLY A 175 27.78 -14.89 -4.71
N VAL A 176 29.04 -14.57 -4.41
CA VAL A 176 29.65 -13.28 -4.76
C VAL A 176 29.22 -12.90 -6.18
N ALA A 177 28.68 -11.70 -6.35
CA ALA A 177 28.56 -11.05 -7.65
C ALA A 177 29.97 -10.70 -8.16
N THR A 178 30.66 -11.67 -8.75
CA THR A 178 31.63 -11.42 -9.83
C THR A 178 30.81 -11.61 -11.10
N GLU A 179 30.42 -10.59 -11.87
CA GLU A 179 31.28 -9.60 -12.51
C GLU A 179 30.54 -8.26 -12.66
N THR A 180 31.17 -7.19 -12.19
CA THR A 180 30.88 -5.81 -12.58
C THR A 180 31.30 -5.59 -14.03
N ASN A 181 30.38 -5.76 -14.97
CA ASN A 181 30.56 -5.29 -16.34
C ASN A 181 29.34 -4.47 -16.77
N ASN A 182 29.00 -3.42 -16.02
CA ASN A 182 28.05 -2.34 -16.40
C ASN A 182 26.75 -2.80 -17.10
N PHE A 183 26.33 -4.05 -16.86
CA PHE A 183 25.32 -4.73 -17.66
C PHE A 183 23.99 -4.38 -17.06
N TYR A 184 23.14 -3.73 -17.84
CA TYR A 184 21.78 -3.43 -17.43
C TYR A 184 20.89 -3.58 -18.66
N GLN A 185 19.95 -4.53 -18.59
CA GLN A 185 18.99 -4.74 -19.66
C GLN A 185 17.58 -4.86 -19.13
N GLN A 186 16.63 -4.28 -19.88
CA GLN A 186 15.21 -4.40 -19.61
C GLN A 186 14.54 -5.16 -20.75
N ILE A 187 13.66 -6.10 -20.42
CA ILE A 187 12.82 -6.80 -21.39
C ILE A 187 11.36 -6.78 -20.94
N LYS A 188 10.44 -6.74 -21.88
CA LYS A 188 8.99 -6.79 -21.61
C LYS A 188 8.42 -8.10 -22.12
N ILE A 189 7.78 -8.86 -21.23
CA ILE A 189 7.12 -10.14 -21.56
C ILE A 189 5.75 -10.15 -20.86
N ASP A 190 4.69 -10.43 -21.62
CA ASP A 190 3.32 -10.57 -21.13
C ASP A 190 2.86 -9.41 -20.22
N GLY A 191 3.19 -8.18 -20.61
CA GLY A 191 2.82 -6.97 -19.86
C GLY A 191 3.62 -6.75 -18.56
N ARG A 192 4.69 -7.52 -18.33
CA ARG A 192 5.61 -7.35 -17.21
C ARG A 192 6.97 -6.91 -17.72
N MET A 193 7.64 -6.05 -16.94
CA MET A 193 9.00 -5.63 -17.20
C MET A 193 9.96 -6.48 -16.37
N TYR A 194 11.08 -6.87 -16.96
CA TYR A 194 12.17 -7.57 -16.28
C TYR A 194 13.44 -6.76 -16.43
N ALA A 195 14.13 -6.48 -15.32
CA ALA A 195 15.37 -5.71 -15.30
C ALA A 195 16.51 -6.58 -14.76
N PHE A 196 17.58 -6.68 -15.54
CA PHE A 196 18.72 -7.54 -15.28
C PHE A 196 19.99 -6.74 -15.09
N THR A 197 20.74 -7.07 -14.05
CA THR A 197 22.14 -6.65 -13.85
C THR A 197 23.14 -7.78 -14.06
N SER A 198 22.66 -9.01 -14.28
CA SER A 198 23.47 -10.19 -14.63
C SER A 198 23.10 -10.77 -15.99
N LEU A 199 24.07 -10.79 -16.91
CA LEU A 199 23.93 -11.43 -18.22
C LEU A 199 23.63 -12.93 -18.11
N GLU A 200 24.27 -13.62 -17.16
CA GLU A 200 24.05 -15.05 -16.92
C GLU A 200 22.60 -15.32 -16.51
N ARG A 201 22.03 -14.48 -15.63
CA ARG A 201 20.63 -14.61 -15.23
C ARG A 201 19.66 -14.30 -16.35
N MET A 202 19.95 -13.30 -17.17
CA MET A 202 19.16 -13.01 -18.37
C MET A 202 19.15 -14.19 -19.34
N LYS A 203 20.30 -14.87 -19.53
CA LYS A 203 20.41 -16.07 -20.36
C LYS A 203 19.61 -17.26 -19.79
N ARG A 204 19.74 -17.53 -18.48
CA ARG A 204 18.96 -18.58 -17.80
C ARG A 204 17.45 -18.31 -17.87
N PHE A 205 17.06 -17.05 -17.69
CA PHE A 205 15.68 -16.63 -17.84
C PHE A 205 15.17 -16.87 -19.27
N GLY A 206 15.96 -16.53 -20.29
CA GLY A 206 15.58 -16.79 -21.70
C GLY A 206 15.41 -18.27 -22.04
N GLN A 207 16.05 -19.18 -21.28
CA GLN A 207 15.92 -20.63 -21.48
C GLN A 207 14.75 -21.25 -20.71
N SER A 208 14.47 -20.76 -19.51
CA SER A 208 13.49 -21.36 -18.60
C SER A 208 12.16 -20.61 -18.54
N GLY A 209 12.15 -19.32 -18.88
CA GLY A 209 11.05 -18.39 -18.58
C GLY A 209 10.96 -18.00 -17.10
N GLU A 210 11.85 -18.52 -16.25
CA GLU A 210 11.80 -18.34 -14.80
C GLU A 210 13.04 -17.59 -14.31
N LEU A 211 12.81 -16.51 -13.55
CA LEU A 211 13.91 -15.70 -13.03
C LEU A 211 14.58 -16.31 -11.79
N GLY A 212 13.83 -17.12 -11.03
CA GLY A 212 14.19 -17.53 -9.68
C GLY A 212 14.20 -16.36 -8.67
N LYS A 213 15.24 -16.29 -7.83
CA LYS A 213 15.43 -15.30 -6.74
C LYS A 213 15.46 -13.85 -7.25
N GLY A 214 14.43 -13.03 -7.02
CA GLY A 214 14.43 -11.65 -7.51
C GLY A 214 13.57 -10.71 -6.67
N VAL A 215 13.58 -9.43 -7.03
CA VAL A 215 12.73 -8.39 -6.41
C VAL A 215 11.56 -8.10 -7.34
N ILE A 216 10.33 -8.14 -6.84
CA ILE A 216 9.14 -7.85 -7.64
C ILE A 216 8.50 -6.56 -7.12
N LYS A 217 8.29 -5.59 -8.00
CA LYS A 217 7.59 -4.34 -7.70
C LYS A 217 6.39 -4.16 -8.61
N VAL A 218 5.19 -4.35 -8.06
CA VAL A 218 3.92 -4.18 -8.76
C VAL A 218 3.66 -2.67 -8.97
N GLY A 219 3.19 -2.28 -10.16
CA GLY A 219 2.87 -0.87 -10.45
C GLY A 219 4.08 0.04 -10.68
N TYR A 220 5.29 -0.52 -10.72
CA TYR A 220 6.52 0.25 -10.68
C TYR A 220 7.01 0.74 -12.05
N GLY A 221 6.50 0.14 -13.13
CA GLY A 221 6.89 0.51 -14.48
C GLY A 221 6.17 1.78 -14.99
N PRO A 222 6.62 2.36 -16.11
CA PRO A 222 6.10 3.63 -16.62
C PRO A 222 4.59 3.59 -16.93
N ASN A 223 4.04 2.40 -17.20
CA ASN A 223 2.60 2.20 -17.43
C ASN A 223 1.90 1.51 -16.26
N SER A 224 2.40 1.66 -15.03
CA SER A 224 1.92 0.91 -13.85
C SER A 224 2.00 -0.61 -13.99
N GLU A 225 2.94 -1.08 -14.80
CA GLU A 225 3.23 -2.50 -14.98
C GLU A 225 4.12 -3.04 -13.84
N THR A 226 4.08 -4.36 -13.64
CA THR A 226 4.97 -5.02 -12.67
C THR A 226 6.39 -5.06 -13.22
N VAL A 227 7.37 -4.64 -12.41
CA VAL A 227 8.80 -4.73 -12.73
C VAL A 227 9.45 -5.79 -11.85
N ILE A 228 10.18 -6.71 -12.46
CA ILE A 228 10.82 -7.85 -11.84
C ILE A 228 12.33 -7.71 -12.02
N PHE A 229 13.07 -7.60 -10.93
CA PHE A 229 14.50 -7.36 -10.90
C PHE A 229 15.24 -8.63 -10.53
N ASP A 230 16.36 -8.90 -11.20
CA ASP A 230 17.22 -10.02 -10.83
C ASP A 230 17.89 -9.83 -9.47
N PHE A 231 18.34 -8.61 -9.16
CA PHE A 231 18.97 -8.24 -7.88
C PHE A 231 18.52 -6.86 -7.38
N ASP A 232 18.86 -6.54 -6.13
CA ASP A 232 18.57 -5.23 -5.53
C ASP A 232 19.30 -4.09 -6.27
N GLU A 233 20.48 -4.37 -6.81
CA GLU A 233 21.25 -3.44 -7.65
C GLU A 233 20.43 -2.99 -8.87
N ALA A 234 19.67 -3.89 -9.49
CA ALA A 234 18.85 -3.56 -10.66
C ALA A 234 17.73 -2.57 -10.31
N VAL A 235 17.25 -2.54 -9.06
CA VAL A 235 16.28 -1.54 -8.59
C VAL A 235 16.91 -0.14 -8.58
N LYS A 236 18.18 -0.03 -8.17
CA LYS A 236 18.91 1.25 -8.12
C LYS A 236 19.16 1.76 -9.54
N GLU A 237 19.68 0.91 -10.42
CA GLU A 237 19.91 1.22 -11.84
C GLU A 237 18.62 1.65 -12.55
N TYR A 238 17.51 0.95 -12.29
CA TYR A 238 16.22 1.26 -12.88
C TYR A 238 15.73 2.66 -12.53
N LYS A 239 15.92 3.10 -11.28
CA LYS A 239 15.57 4.47 -10.87
C LYS A 239 16.41 5.48 -11.64
N ILE A 240 17.74 5.32 -11.62
CA ILE A 240 18.67 6.26 -12.27
C ILE A 240 18.33 6.46 -13.75
N ARG A 241 17.98 5.38 -14.44
CA ARG A 241 17.73 5.39 -15.89
C ARG A 241 16.31 5.83 -16.29
N ASN A 242 15.35 5.83 -15.36
CA ASN A 242 13.96 6.18 -15.62
C ASN A 242 13.49 7.46 -14.89
N ILE A 243 14.37 8.14 -14.15
CA ILE A 243 14.13 9.51 -13.68
C ILE A 243 14.28 10.44 -14.90
N ARG A 244 13.20 11.15 -15.24
CA ARG A 244 13.17 12.24 -16.21
C ARG A 244 13.27 13.58 -15.48
#